data_AF-A0A6P8ASB5-F1
#
_entry.id   AF-A0A6P8ASB5-F1
#
_cell.length_a   1.000
_cell.length_b   1.000
_cell.length_c   1.000
_cell.angle_alpha   90.00
_cell.angle_beta   90.00
_cell.angle_gamma   90.00
#
_symmetry.space_group_name_H-M   'P 1'
#
loop_
_entity.id
_entity.type
_entity.pdbx_description
1 polymer ?
#
loop_
_entity_poly.entity_id
_entity_poly.type
_entity_poly.pdbx_seq_one_letter_code
_entity_poly.pdbx_strand_id
1 'polypeptide(L)'
;MQLTKAGLFLGALIAGAAAQGVGTQTAENHPKMTWKKCTGKASCTTVNGEVVIDANWRWLHDSNSKNCYDGNKWTDSCKTASDCATKCSLEGADYSKTYGASTSGDALSLKFVTKHDYGTNIGSRFYLMNGSSKYQMFTLMGNEFAFDVDLSTMECGLNSALYFVAMEEDGGMKSYSSNKAGAKYGTGYCDAQCARDLKFVGGKANVEGWKPSSNDANAGVGPYGACCSEIDVWESNAHAFAFTPHPCTDNKYHVCQDSNCGGTYSDDRFAGKCDANGCDINPYRLGNTDFYGKGKTVDTSKKFTVVTRFERDALTQFFVQNNKRIDMPVPTIEGLPATGAITAEYCTNVFNVFNDRNRFEEVGGWSQLQQALSLPMVLVMSIWDDHYSNMLWLDSVYPPEKEGTPGAARGDCPQDSGVPSEVESQHPGATVVWSNIRFGPVGSTVNV
;
A
#
# COMPACT_ATOMS: atom_id res chain seq x y z
N MET A 1 -38.99 30.95 -59.66
CA MET A 1 -39.10 31.46 -58.27
C MET A 1 -38.65 30.33 -57.34
N GLN A 2 -37.34 30.21 -57.12
CA GLN A 2 -36.73 29.22 -56.25
C GLN A 2 -35.86 30.01 -55.26
N LEU A 3 -36.31 30.08 -54.01
CA LEU A 3 -35.51 30.59 -52.90
C LEU A 3 -35.38 29.47 -51.87
N THR A 4 -34.17 28.93 -51.85
CA THR A 4 -33.61 27.92 -50.95
C THR A 4 -33.70 28.34 -49.49
N LYS A 5 -34.19 27.43 -48.64
CA LYS A 5 -34.08 27.52 -47.18
C LYS A 5 -32.61 27.28 -46.78
N ALA A 6 -31.96 28.28 -46.21
CA ALA A 6 -30.69 28.12 -45.52
C ALA A 6 -30.96 27.67 -44.08
N GLY A 7 -30.60 26.42 -43.75
CA GLY A 7 -30.56 25.93 -42.39
C GLY A 7 -29.23 26.30 -41.73
N LEU A 8 -29.29 27.04 -40.62
CA LEU A 8 -28.14 27.35 -39.79
C LEU A 8 -27.84 26.14 -38.90
N PHE A 9 -26.78 25.39 -39.18
CA PHE A 9 -26.26 24.36 -38.26
C PHE A 9 -25.35 25.04 -37.23
N LEU A 10 -25.80 25.09 -35.97
CA LEU A 10 -24.99 25.50 -34.84
C LEU A 10 -24.07 24.33 -34.46
N GLY A 11 -22.81 24.36 -34.90
CA GLY A 11 -21.80 23.40 -34.49
C GLY A 11 -21.41 23.64 -33.02
N ALA A 12 -21.82 22.75 -32.12
CA ALA A 12 -21.32 22.72 -30.76
C ALA A 12 -19.85 22.27 -30.78
N LEU A 13 -18.92 23.21 -30.59
CA LEU A 13 -17.54 22.92 -30.23
C LEU A 13 -17.53 22.30 -28.83
N ILE A 14 -17.51 20.97 -28.77
CA ILE A 14 -17.19 20.25 -27.54
C ILE A 14 -15.69 20.49 -27.32
N ALA A 15 -15.36 21.45 -26.46
CA ALA A 15 -14.02 21.55 -25.89
C ALA A 15 -13.78 20.27 -25.09
N GLY A 16 -13.03 19.32 -25.67
CA GLY A 16 -12.61 18.12 -24.95
C GLY A 16 -11.80 18.57 -23.74
N ALA A 17 -12.30 18.29 -22.54
CA ALA A 17 -11.53 18.47 -21.31
C ALA A 17 -10.31 17.56 -21.41
N ALA A 18 -9.13 18.16 -21.56
CA ALA A 18 -7.87 17.45 -21.63
C ALA A 18 -7.47 16.97 -20.22
N ALA A 19 -6.77 15.84 -20.17
CA ALA A 19 -6.71 14.94 -19.02
C ALA A 19 -5.41 14.14 -19.03
N GLN A 20 -4.94 13.67 -17.87
CA GLN A 20 -3.72 12.87 -17.67
C GLN A 20 -3.72 11.76 -18.70
N GLY A 21 -2.77 11.90 -19.62
CA GLY A 21 -2.75 11.14 -20.85
C GLY A 21 -2.18 9.75 -20.64
N VAL A 22 -2.35 8.94 -21.69
CA VAL A 22 -1.73 7.62 -21.82
C VAL A 22 -0.69 7.73 -22.91
N GLY A 23 0.56 7.45 -22.53
CA GLY A 23 1.69 7.38 -23.43
C GLY A 23 1.56 6.18 -24.36
N THR A 24 2.28 6.23 -25.48
CA THR A 24 2.20 5.19 -26.54
C THR A 24 3.57 4.69 -26.97
N GLN A 25 4.65 5.14 -26.31
CA GLN A 25 6.02 4.72 -26.61
C GLN A 25 6.33 3.34 -26.02
N THR A 26 5.77 3.04 -24.85
CA THR A 26 5.92 1.76 -24.16
C THR A 26 4.54 1.14 -23.94
N ALA A 27 4.33 -0.04 -24.52
CA ALA A 27 3.10 -0.78 -24.31
C ALA A 27 2.99 -1.27 -22.86
N GLU A 28 1.81 -1.08 -22.26
CA GLU A 28 1.52 -1.61 -20.93
C GLU A 28 1.13 -3.08 -21.01
N ASN A 29 1.95 -3.95 -20.44
CA ASN A 29 1.77 -5.39 -20.45
C ASN A 29 1.82 -5.94 -19.01
N HIS A 30 0.65 -6.10 -18.38
CA HIS A 30 0.54 -6.60 -17.00
C HIS A 30 1.07 -8.03 -16.86
N PRO A 31 2.01 -8.28 -15.91
CA PRO A 31 2.44 -9.62 -15.56
C PRO A 31 1.26 -10.46 -15.07
N LYS A 32 1.16 -11.71 -15.56
CA LYS A 32 0.07 -12.62 -15.18
C LYS A 32 0.35 -13.26 -13.83
N MET A 33 -0.67 -13.32 -12.98
CA MET A 33 -0.58 -13.93 -11.66
C MET A 33 -1.92 -14.59 -11.31
N THR A 34 -1.90 -15.87 -10.99
CA THR A 34 -3.11 -16.58 -10.55
C THR A 34 -3.31 -16.44 -9.04
N TRP A 35 -4.58 -16.38 -8.61
CA TRP A 35 -4.96 -16.49 -7.21
C TRP A 35 -6.16 -17.44 -7.05
N LYS A 36 -6.62 -17.70 -5.84
CA LYS A 36 -7.67 -18.70 -5.56
C LYS A 36 -8.87 -18.09 -4.84
N LYS A 37 -10.06 -18.30 -5.38
CA LYS A 37 -11.33 -18.00 -4.69
C LYS A 37 -11.89 -19.25 -4.05
N CYS A 38 -12.06 -19.23 -2.73
CA CYS A 38 -12.50 -20.37 -1.93
C CYS A 38 -13.98 -20.22 -1.52
N THR A 39 -14.71 -21.34 -1.49
CA THR A 39 -16.14 -21.38 -1.12
C THR A 39 -16.45 -22.32 0.04
N GLY A 40 -15.48 -23.15 0.43
CA GLY A 40 -15.54 -24.07 1.57
C GLY A 40 -14.14 -24.57 1.90
N LYS A 41 -13.99 -25.42 2.93
CA LYS A 41 -12.69 -25.90 3.44
C LYS A 41 -11.75 -26.42 2.33
N ALA A 42 -10.77 -25.61 1.95
CA ALA A 42 -9.85 -25.79 0.83
C ALA A 42 -10.51 -26.14 -0.52
N SER A 43 -11.79 -25.81 -0.68
CA SER A 43 -12.50 -25.90 -1.95
C SER A 43 -12.34 -24.57 -2.65
N CYS A 44 -11.28 -24.46 -3.45
CA CYS A 44 -10.91 -23.22 -4.12
C CYS A 44 -10.83 -23.39 -5.64
N THR A 45 -11.20 -22.34 -6.35
CA THR A 45 -11.10 -22.23 -7.80
C THR A 45 -10.03 -21.21 -8.17
N THR A 46 -9.23 -21.55 -9.19
CA THR A 46 -8.19 -20.64 -9.67
C THR A 46 -8.83 -19.50 -10.46
N VAL A 47 -8.38 -18.28 -10.16
CA VAL A 47 -8.70 -17.06 -10.89
C VAL A 47 -7.44 -16.62 -11.62
N ASN A 48 -7.54 -16.44 -12.94
CA ASN A 48 -6.47 -15.90 -13.75
C ASN A 48 -6.48 -14.39 -13.63
N GLY A 49 -5.57 -13.86 -12.80
CA GLY A 49 -5.38 -12.42 -12.61
C GLY A 49 -4.15 -11.89 -13.35
N GLU A 50 -3.92 -10.61 -13.14
CA GLU A 50 -2.72 -9.91 -13.55
C GLU A 50 -2.38 -8.84 -12.50
N VAL A 51 -1.18 -8.28 -12.54
CA VAL A 51 -0.76 -7.23 -11.61
C VAL A 51 -0.29 -5.99 -12.36
N VAL A 52 -0.45 -4.84 -11.73
CA VAL A 52 -0.02 -3.54 -12.29
C VAL A 52 0.81 -2.81 -11.24
N ILE A 53 1.87 -2.11 -11.67
CA ILE A 53 2.65 -1.24 -10.79
C ILE A 53 1.96 0.11 -10.63
N ASP A 54 2.09 0.71 -9.46
CA ASP A 54 1.64 2.06 -9.16
C ASP A 54 2.18 3.12 -10.13
N ALA A 55 1.33 4.11 -10.43
CA ALA A 55 1.62 5.18 -11.38
C ALA A 55 2.84 6.06 -11.01
N ASN A 56 3.22 6.15 -9.74
CA ASN A 56 4.31 6.99 -9.26
C ASN A 56 5.67 6.52 -9.81
N TRP A 57 5.81 5.23 -10.13
CA TRP A 57 7.01 4.63 -10.72
C TRP A 57 7.12 4.83 -12.23
N ARG A 58 6.05 5.24 -12.90
CA ARG A 58 6.01 5.32 -14.35
C ARG A 58 6.69 6.57 -14.86
N TRP A 59 7.25 6.45 -16.06
CA TRP A 59 7.73 7.61 -16.79
C TRP A 59 6.56 8.53 -17.15
N LEU A 60 6.78 9.83 -16.92
CA LEU A 60 5.81 10.89 -17.17
C LEU A 60 6.43 11.92 -18.11
N HIS A 61 5.85 12.11 -19.29
CA HIS A 61 6.40 13.00 -20.31
C HIS A 61 5.32 13.75 -21.10
N ASP A 62 5.73 14.82 -21.80
CA ASP A 62 4.88 15.58 -22.73
C ASP A 62 4.83 14.93 -24.13
N SER A 63 4.08 15.51 -25.07
CA SER A 63 3.97 14.98 -26.44
C SER A 63 5.29 14.91 -27.23
N ASN A 64 6.33 15.61 -26.78
CA ASN A 64 7.66 15.63 -27.41
C ASN A 64 8.66 14.71 -26.69
N SER A 65 8.19 13.84 -25.79
CA SER A 65 9.02 12.97 -24.95
C SER A 65 9.94 13.72 -23.99
N LYS A 66 9.62 14.99 -23.67
CA LYS A 66 10.31 15.70 -22.60
C LYS A 66 9.66 15.33 -21.27
N ASN A 67 10.49 14.94 -20.29
CA ASN A 67 10.02 14.58 -18.95
C ASN A 67 9.14 15.70 -18.38
N CYS A 68 7.98 15.37 -17.83
CA CYS A 68 7.21 16.26 -16.98
C CYS A 68 7.66 16.18 -15.52
N TYR A 69 8.30 15.06 -15.16
CA TYR A 69 8.89 14.82 -13.86
C TYR A 69 10.22 14.06 -14.05
N ASP A 70 11.28 14.52 -13.40
CA ASP A 70 12.64 13.97 -13.53
C ASP A 70 13.38 14.02 -12.20
N GLY A 71 14.04 12.93 -11.82
CA GLY A 71 14.55 12.73 -10.46
C GLY A 71 13.40 12.88 -9.46
N ASN A 72 13.48 13.91 -8.61
CA ASN A 72 12.44 14.24 -7.64
C ASN A 72 11.73 15.58 -7.89
N LYS A 73 11.78 16.10 -9.12
CA LYS A 73 11.25 17.43 -9.47
C LYS A 73 10.33 17.38 -10.69
N TRP A 74 9.28 18.20 -10.64
CA TRP A 74 8.54 18.59 -11.84
C TRP A 74 9.40 19.49 -12.73
N THR A 75 9.22 19.39 -14.04
CA THR A 75 9.98 20.17 -15.03
C THR A 75 9.15 21.32 -15.62
N ASP A 76 9.77 22.17 -16.43
CA ASP A 76 9.09 23.26 -17.14
C ASP A 76 8.12 22.81 -18.25
N SER A 77 7.98 21.49 -18.50
CA SER A 77 7.06 20.96 -19.52
C SER A 77 5.58 21.24 -19.18
N CYS A 78 5.28 21.46 -17.90
CA CYS A 78 3.97 21.89 -17.43
C CYS A 78 4.12 22.72 -16.14
N LYS A 79 3.12 23.53 -15.78
CA LYS A 79 3.27 24.51 -14.68
C LYS A 79 2.26 24.42 -13.54
N THR A 80 1.03 24.02 -13.83
CA THR A 80 -0.07 24.00 -12.85
C THR A 80 -0.69 22.62 -12.78
N ALA A 81 -1.45 22.35 -11.72
CA ALA A 81 -2.12 21.06 -11.53
C ALA A 81 -2.91 20.61 -12.77
N SER A 82 -3.71 21.51 -13.35
CA SER A 82 -4.53 21.24 -14.53
C SER A 82 -3.72 21.17 -15.83
N ASP A 83 -2.68 21.98 -15.96
CA ASP A 83 -1.81 22.00 -17.13
C ASP A 83 -1.00 20.70 -17.25
N CYS A 84 -0.42 20.23 -16.13
CA CYS A 84 0.31 18.98 -16.07
C CYS A 84 -0.60 17.77 -16.30
N ALA A 85 -1.80 17.75 -15.70
CA ALA A 85 -2.79 16.73 -16.05
C ALA A 85 -3.10 16.75 -17.54
N THR A 86 -3.20 17.91 -18.18
CA THR A 86 -3.50 17.98 -19.63
C THR A 86 -2.34 17.54 -20.53
N LYS A 87 -1.12 17.95 -20.22
CA LYS A 87 0.04 17.80 -21.13
C LYS A 87 0.82 16.52 -20.96
N CYS A 88 0.77 15.93 -19.77
CA CYS A 88 1.65 14.83 -19.41
C CYS A 88 0.92 13.50 -19.50
N SER A 89 1.66 12.49 -19.95
CA SER A 89 1.15 11.14 -20.15
C SER A 89 2.00 10.12 -19.40
N LEU A 90 1.35 9.12 -18.80
CA LEU A 90 2.01 7.97 -18.19
C LEU A 90 2.31 6.90 -19.24
N GLU A 91 3.50 6.33 -19.22
CA GLU A 91 3.89 5.23 -20.11
C GLU A 91 3.67 3.84 -19.50
N GLY A 92 3.73 2.82 -20.36
CA GLY A 92 3.82 1.43 -19.93
C GLY A 92 5.15 1.12 -19.20
N ALA A 93 5.23 -0.07 -18.61
CA ALA A 93 6.37 -0.50 -17.78
C ALA A 93 7.09 -1.74 -18.33
N ASP A 94 8.42 -1.74 -18.30
CA ASP A 94 9.24 -2.96 -18.37
C ASP A 94 9.48 -3.47 -16.94
N TYR A 95 8.54 -4.29 -16.47
CA TYR A 95 8.47 -4.79 -15.09
C TYR A 95 9.75 -5.46 -14.59
N SER A 96 10.32 -6.36 -15.39
CA SER A 96 11.46 -7.16 -14.96
C SER A 96 12.75 -6.36 -15.02
N LYS A 97 12.97 -5.63 -16.12
CA LYS A 97 14.23 -4.92 -16.34
C LYS A 97 14.35 -3.66 -15.48
N THR A 98 13.26 -2.89 -15.35
CA THR A 98 13.29 -1.59 -14.68
C THR A 98 12.94 -1.71 -13.20
N TYR A 99 11.93 -2.52 -12.86
CA TYR A 99 11.35 -2.55 -11.51
C TYR A 99 11.64 -3.85 -10.74
N GLY A 100 12.40 -4.78 -11.34
CA GLY A 100 12.78 -6.04 -10.68
C GLY A 100 11.61 -6.95 -10.34
N ALA A 101 10.45 -6.73 -10.97
CA ALA A 101 9.24 -7.49 -10.73
C ALA A 101 9.10 -8.64 -11.73
N SER A 102 8.75 -9.82 -11.24
CA SER A 102 8.52 -11.00 -12.09
C SER A 102 7.41 -11.88 -11.53
N THR A 103 6.68 -12.56 -12.41
CA THR A 103 5.65 -13.52 -12.01
C THR A 103 5.93 -14.92 -12.54
N SER A 104 5.49 -15.93 -11.80
CA SER A 104 5.53 -17.34 -12.20
C SER A 104 4.35 -18.07 -11.62
N GLY A 105 3.30 -18.29 -12.43
CA GLY A 105 2.07 -18.94 -11.98
C GLY A 105 1.32 -18.08 -10.96
N ASP A 106 1.35 -18.49 -9.69
CA ASP A 106 0.71 -17.79 -8.57
C ASP A 106 1.68 -16.91 -7.75
N ALA A 107 2.95 -16.84 -8.15
CA ALA A 107 3.98 -16.08 -7.44
C ALA A 107 4.28 -14.74 -8.13
N LEU A 108 4.44 -13.69 -7.33
CA LEU A 108 5.00 -12.37 -7.67
C LEU A 108 6.25 -12.15 -6.82
N SER A 109 7.40 -11.96 -7.47
CA SER A 109 8.66 -11.61 -6.84
C SER A 109 8.96 -10.14 -7.08
N LEU A 110 9.28 -9.41 -6.00
CA LEU A 110 9.64 -7.99 -6.02
C LEU A 110 11.04 -7.81 -5.43
N LYS A 111 11.97 -7.31 -6.24
CA LYS A 111 13.32 -6.94 -5.79
C LYS A 111 13.34 -5.54 -5.21
N PHE A 112 14.15 -5.34 -4.18
CA PHE A 112 14.30 -4.04 -3.54
C PHE A 112 15.04 -3.04 -4.45
N VAL A 113 16.26 -3.38 -4.90
CA VAL A 113 17.07 -2.50 -5.77
C VAL A 113 17.20 -3.11 -7.15
N THR A 114 16.84 -2.36 -8.19
CA THR A 114 16.99 -2.76 -9.59
C THR A 114 17.76 -1.72 -10.37
N LYS A 115 18.99 -2.07 -10.77
CA LYS A 115 19.81 -1.26 -11.66
C LYS A 115 19.45 -1.57 -13.11
N HIS A 116 19.17 -0.54 -13.89
CA HIS A 116 18.86 -0.64 -15.31
C HIS A 116 19.68 0.38 -16.12
N ASP A 117 19.58 0.34 -17.45
CA ASP A 117 20.43 1.11 -18.37
C ASP A 117 20.43 2.64 -18.15
N TYR A 118 19.42 3.15 -17.44
CA TYR A 118 19.16 4.58 -17.29
C TYR A 118 19.04 5.04 -15.83
N GLY A 119 19.29 4.16 -14.85
CA GLY A 119 19.08 4.51 -13.45
C GLY A 119 19.01 3.31 -12.52
N THR A 120 18.58 3.61 -11.29
CA THR A 120 18.34 2.61 -10.24
C THR A 120 16.94 2.84 -9.71
N ASN A 121 16.11 1.80 -9.75
CA ASN A 121 14.82 1.76 -9.11
C ASN A 121 14.96 1.21 -7.69
N ILE A 122 14.32 1.86 -6.72
CA ILE A 122 14.23 1.42 -5.33
C ILE A 122 12.76 1.14 -5.00
N GLY A 123 12.50 -0.04 -4.47
CA GLY A 123 11.17 -0.47 -4.08
C GLY A 123 10.17 -0.58 -5.23
N SER A 124 8.96 -1.04 -4.91
CA SER A 124 7.82 -1.03 -5.83
C SER A 124 6.51 -1.29 -5.09
N ARG A 125 5.39 -0.88 -5.71
CA ARG A 125 4.02 -1.15 -5.24
C ARG A 125 3.16 -1.68 -6.37
N PHE A 126 2.52 -2.82 -6.14
CA PHE A 126 1.71 -3.55 -7.11
C PHE A 126 0.28 -3.77 -6.64
N TYR A 127 -0.65 -3.74 -7.59
CA TYR A 127 -2.06 -3.99 -7.37
C TYR A 127 -2.52 -5.24 -8.10
N LEU A 128 -3.37 -6.04 -7.47
CA LEU A 128 -4.04 -7.16 -8.15
C LEU A 128 -5.18 -6.63 -9.03
N MET A 129 -5.22 -7.10 -10.27
CA MET A 129 -6.16 -6.65 -11.31
C MET A 129 -7.25 -7.69 -11.61
N ASN A 130 -8.40 -7.21 -12.07
CA ASN A 130 -9.50 -8.00 -12.63
C ASN A 130 -9.69 -7.60 -14.11
N GLY A 131 -8.82 -8.15 -14.95
CA GLY A 131 -8.66 -7.70 -16.33
C GLY A 131 -7.89 -6.37 -16.42
N SER A 132 -7.50 -5.99 -17.63
CA SER A 132 -6.53 -4.91 -17.86
C SER A 132 -6.98 -3.48 -17.49
N SER A 133 -8.23 -3.26 -17.08
CA SER A 133 -8.79 -1.92 -16.87
C SER A 133 -9.38 -1.69 -15.48
N LYS A 134 -9.35 -2.68 -14.60
CA LYS A 134 -9.96 -2.63 -13.26
C LYS A 134 -9.11 -3.37 -12.25
N TYR A 135 -9.06 -2.84 -11.04
CA TYR A 135 -8.52 -3.58 -9.91
C TYR A 135 -9.44 -4.74 -9.51
N GLN A 136 -8.86 -5.78 -8.92
CA GLN A 136 -9.64 -6.80 -8.23
C GLN A 136 -10.08 -6.24 -6.88
N MET A 137 -11.40 -6.12 -6.71
CA MET A 137 -12.00 -5.65 -5.46
C MET A 137 -12.30 -6.81 -4.50
N PHE A 138 -12.06 -6.60 -3.21
CA PHE A 138 -12.30 -7.54 -2.13
C PHE A 138 -13.13 -6.88 -1.03
N THR A 139 -14.14 -7.57 -0.51
CA THR A 139 -14.87 -7.14 0.70
C THR A 139 -14.45 -8.03 1.86
N LEU A 140 -13.69 -7.48 2.80
CA LEU A 140 -13.00 -8.27 3.82
C LEU A 140 -13.96 -8.83 4.88
N MET A 141 -14.95 -8.04 5.32
CA MET A 141 -15.90 -8.43 6.36
C MET A 141 -16.54 -9.80 6.12
N GLY A 142 -16.43 -10.70 7.10
CA GLY A 142 -16.95 -12.08 7.06
C GLY A 142 -16.10 -13.06 6.25
N ASN A 143 -14.95 -12.63 5.72
CA ASN A 143 -14.04 -13.42 4.91
C ASN A 143 -12.67 -13.62 5.59
N GLU A 144 -11.87 -14.47 4.96
CA GLU A 144 -10.50 -14.78 5.32
C GLU A 144 -9.63 -14.62 4.08
N PHE A 145 -8.43 -14.06 4.29
CA PHE A 145 -7.41 -13.86 3.29
C PHE A 145 -6.16 -14.63 3.70
N ALA A 146 -5.58 -15.40 2.78
CA ALA A 146 -4.38 -16.16 3.02
C ALA A 146 -3.41 -16.07 1.85
N PHE A 147 -2.11 -16.12 2.15
CA PHE A 147 -1.04 -16.08 1.16
C PHE A 147 0.20 -16.79 1.72
N ASP A 148 1.07 -17.23 0.83
CA ASP A 148 2.40 -17.69 1.21
C ASP A 148 3.40 -16.55 0.93
N VAL A 149 4.33 -16.34 1.85
CA VAL A 149 5.39 -15.34 1.74
C VAL A 149 6.75 -15.96 1.98
N ASP A 150 7.69 -15.66 1.09
CA ASP A 150 9.12 -15.80 1.35
C ASP A 150 9.73 -14.40 1.44
N LEU A 151 10.12 -14.03 2.66
CA LEU A 151 10.77 -12.77 2.99
C LEU A 151 12.12 -13.02 3.67
N SER A 152 12.72 -14.19 3.44
CA SER A 152 13.93 -14.64 4.14
C SER A 152 15.16 -13.75 3.93
N THR A 153 15.12 -12.88 2.92
CA THR A 153 16.16 -11.89 2.58
C THR A 153 15.77 -10.45 2.93
N MET A 154 14.59 -10.24 3.53
CA MET A 154 14.12 -8.93 3.97
C MET A 154 14.75 -8.61 5.33
N GLU A 155 15.80 -7.81 5.33
CA GLU A 155 16.53 -7.42 6.55
C GLU A 155 15.90 -6.18 7.22
N CYS A 156 16.46 -5.79 8.36
CA CYS A 156 16.12 -4.57 9.09
C CYS A 156 16.07 -3.33 8.20
N GLY A 157 15.11 -2.43 8.44
CA GLY A 157 14.95 -1.21 7.67
C GLY A 157 14.12 -1.34 6.40
N LEU A 158 13.76 -2.57 6.02
CA LEU A 158 12.90 -2.84 4.87
C LEU A 158 11.51 -3.26 5.34
N ASN A 159 10.50 -2.96 4.52
CA ASN A 159 9.15 -3.49 4.68
C ASN A 159 8.71 -4.14 3.37
N SER A 160 8.47 -5.44 3.44
CA SER A 160 7.66 -6.18 2.48
C SER A 160 6.22 -6.19 2.97
N ALA A 161 5.37 -5.39 2.33
CA ALA A 161 3.99 -5.20 2.76
C ALA A 161 2.97 -5.87 1.82
N LEU A 162 1.90 -6.37 2.39
CA LEU A 162 0.74 -6.90 1.69
C LEU A 162 -0.54 -6.51 2.44
N TYR A 163 -1.38 -5.70 1.81
CA TYR A 163 -2.42 -4.95 2.50
C TYR A 163 -3.61 -4.58 1.60
N PHE A 164 -4.65 -4.00 2.18
CA PHE A 164 -5.85 -3.58 1.46
C PHE A 164 -6.15 -2.10 1.67
N VAL A 165 -6.48 -1.41 0.59
CA VAL A 165 -6.88 0.01 0.62
C VAL A 165 -8.16 0.24 -0.16
N ALA A 166 -8.99 1.19 0.28
CA ALA A 166 -10.28 1.50 -0.35
C ALA A 166 -10.15 2.42 -1.59
N MET A 167 -9.25 2.05 -2.51
CA MET A 167 -9.11 2.66 -3.83
C MET A 167 -10.35 2.41 -4.70
N GLU A 168 -10.59 3.30 -5.67
CA GLU A 168 -11.65 3.11 -6.66
C GLU A 168 -11.31 2.01 -7.69
N GLU A 169 -12.29 1.18 -8.07
CA GLU A 169 -12.11 0.02 -8.98
C GLU A 169 -11.42 0.37 -10.31
N ASP A 170 -11.70 1.54 -10.86
CA ASP A 170 -11.14 2.01 -12.15
C ASP A 170 -9.91 2.92 -11.98
N GLY A 171 -9.36 3.01 -10.76
CA GLY A 171 -8.25 3.92 -10.44
C GLY A 171 -8.64 5.40 -10.46
N GLY A 172 -9.93 5.70 -10.28
CA GLY A 172 -10.48 7.04 -10.16
C GLY A 172 -10.88 7.68 -11.49
N MET A 173 -10.91 6.94 -12.60
CA MET A 173 -11.24 7.49 -13.93
C MET A 173 -12.65 8.07 -13.98
N LYS A 174 -13.63 7.41 -13.34
CA LYS A 174 -15.02 7.86 -13.34
C LYS A 174 -15.22 9.08 -12.43
N SER A 175 -14.57 9.09 -11.26
CA SER A 175 -14.68 10.20 -10.32
C SER A 175 -13.89 11.43 -10.76
N TYR A 176 -12.77 11.21 -11.47
CA TYR A 176 -11.88 12.26 -11.94
C TYR A 176 -11.68 12.14 -13.45
N SER A 177 -12.53 12.84 -14.20
CA SER A 177 -12.54 12.79 -15.67
C SER A 177 -11.22 13.25 -16.31
N SER A 178 -10.39 13.96 -15.56
CA SER A 178 -9.02 14.35 -15.91
C SER A 178 -8.00 13.21 -15.75
N ASN A 179 -8.39 12.00 -15.36
CA ASN A 179 -7.54 10.80 -15.40
C ASN A 179 -7.99 9.89 -16.56
N LYS A 180 -7.17 9.75 -17.61
CA LYS A 180 -7.44 8.80 -18.71
C LYS A 180 -6.65 7.50 -18.62
N ALA A 181 -5.71 7.41 -17.67
CA ALA A 181 -4.85 6.25 -17.51
C ALA A 181 -5.53 5.16 -16.65
N GLY A 182 -6.02 5.54 -15.47
CA GLY A 182 -6.80 4.65 -14.61
C GLY A 182 -6.05 3.46 -14.05
N ALA A 183 -6.83 2.48 -13.57
CA ALA A 183 -6.31 1.23 -13.00
C ALA A 183 -5.36 0.48 -13.94
N LYS A 184 -5.56 0.61 -15.26
CA LYS A 184 -4.65 0.03 -16.26
C LYS A 184 -3.19 0.47 -16.06
N TYR A 185 -2.96 1.68 -15.56
CA TYR A 185 -1.64 2.24 -15.30
C TYR A 185 -1.40 2.48 -13.80
N GLY A 186 -2.12 1.80 -12.92
CA GLY A 186 -1.86 1.86 -11.48
C GLY A 186 -2.18 3.21 -10.82
N THR A 187 -3.15 3.99 -11.33
CA THR A 187 -3.52 5.28 -10.72
C THR A 187 -4.48 5.13 -9.54
N GLY A 188 -4.60 6.19 -8.75
CA GLY A 188 -5.66 6.35 -7.76
C GLY A 188 -5.35 5.72 -6.40
N TYR A 189 -4.07 5.48 -6.10
CA TYR A 189 -3.63 5.04 -4.78
C TYR A 189 -4.09 5.99 -3.68
N CYS A 190 -4.40 5.42 -2.53
CA CYS A 190 -4.70 6.10 -1.28
C CYS A 190 -4.41 5.15 -0.13
N ASP A 191 -4.20 5.71 1.05
CA ASP A 191 -4.00 4.98 2.31
C ASP A 191 -4.38 5.86 3.51
N ALA A 192 -4.19 5.38 4.73
CA ALA A 192 -4.50 6.15 5.93
C ALA A 192 -3.41 7.17 6.28
N GLN A 193 -2.26 7.12 5.60
CA GLN A 193 -1.21 8.15 5.63
C GLN A 193 -1.50 9.33 4.71
N CYS A 194 -2.57 9.25 3.91
CA CYS A 194 -2.95 10.29 2.95
C CYS A 194 -1.86 10.59 1.90
N ALA A 195 -1.30 9.57 1.25
CA ALA A 195 -0.26 9.63 0.20
C ALA A 195 -0.08 10.99 -0.52
N ARG A 196 0.78 11.86 0.03
CA ARG A 196 1.13 13.19 -0.52
C ARG A 196 2.35 13.16 -1.44
N ASP A 197 3.02 12.01 -1.50
CA ASP A 197 4.13 11.70 -2.39
C ASP A 197 3.69 11.37 -3.83
N LEU A 198 2.39 11.21 -4.04
CA LEU A 198 1.85 10.95 -5.36
C LEU A 198 2.02 12.16 -6.28
N LYS A 199 2.52 11.91 -7.49
CA LYS A 199 2.56 12.91 -8.58
C LYS A 199 1.16 13.35 -9.02
N PHE A 200 0.14 12.50 -8.88
CA PHE A 200 -1.24 12.85 -9.23
C PHE A 200 -2.21 12.39 -8.14
N VAL A 201 -3.09 13.29 -7.71
CA VAL A 201 -4.12 13.05 -6.70
C VAL A 201 -5.44 13.63 -7.20
N GLY A 202 -6.52 12.84 -7.19
CA GLY A 202 -7.84 13.32 -7.62
C GLY A 202 -7.86 13.89 -9.06
N GLY A 203 -7.09 13.28 -9.96
CA GLY A 203 -6.94 13.72 -11.35
C GLY A 203 -6.22 15.06 -11.54
N LYS A 204 -5.51 15.55 -10.53
CA LYS A 204 -4.70 16.77 -10.57
C LYS A 204 -3.24 16.43 -10.34
N ALA A 205 -2.34 17.10 -11.07
CA ALA A 205 -0.91 16.98 -10.78
C ALA A 205 -0.56 17.69 -9.48
N ASN A 206 0.29 17.08 -8.66
CA ASN A 206 0.74 17.59 -7.38
C ASN A 206 1.96 18.54 -7.55
N VAL A 207 1.92 19.41 -8.56
CA VAL A 207 3.07 20.23 -8.99
C VAL A 207 3.24 21.52 -8.19
N GLU A 208 2.13 22.16 -7.83
CA GLU A 208 2.13 23.45 -7.16
C GLU A 208 2.61 23.28 -5.71
N GLY A 209 3.77 23.84 -5.36
CA GLY A 209 4.32 23.68 -4.01
C GLY A 209 4.96 22.31 -3.75
N TRP A 210 5.25 21.53 -4.80
CA TRP A 210 6.01 20.28 -4.67
C TRP A 210 7.37 20.53 -4.01
N LYS A 211 7.64 19.80 -2.93
CA LYS A 211 8.89 19.84 -2.17
C LYS A 211 9.67 18.55 -2.43
N PRO A 212 10.79 18.60 -3.18
CA PRO A 212 11.66 17.45 -3.36
C PRO A 212 12.18 16.94 -2.01
N SER A 213 12.26 15.62 -1.86
CA SER A 213 12.87 15.03 -0.67
C SER A 213 14.36 15.36 -0.60
N SER A 214 14.88 15.52 0.61
CA SER A 214 16.32 15.74 0.85
C SER A 214 17.14 14.45 0.85
N ASN A 215 16.49 13.30 1.03
CA ASN A 215 17.13 12.00 1.16
C ASN A 215 16.58 10.94 0.18
N ASP A 216 15.53 11.25 -0.60
CA ASP A 216 15.06 10.42 -1.72
C ASP A 216 15.24 11.19 -3.05
N ALA A 217 16.03 10.62 -3.96
CA ALA A 217 16.32 11.23 -5.26
C ALA A 217 15.17 11.14 -6.27
N ASN A 218 14.12 10.35 -5.97
CA ASN A 218 12.99 10.04 -6.85
C ASN A 218 11.64 10.51 -6.29
N ALA A 219 11.58 10.92 -5.01
CA ALA A 219 10.35 11.34 -4.35
C ALA A 219 10.37 12.77 -3.81
N GLY A 220 9.18 13.26 -3.53
CA GLY A 220 8.92 14.56 -2.92
C GLY A 220 7.48 14.60 -2.43
N VAL A 221 7.05 15.75 -1.94
CA VAL A 221 5.74 15.90 -1.30
C VAL A 221 5.02 17.11 -1.88
N GLY A 222 3.78 16.93 -2.32
CA GLY A 222 2.94 18.03 -2.78
C GLY A 222 1.83 18.43 -1.79
N PRO A 223 1.00 19.43 -2.14
CA PRO A 223 -0.08 19.92 -1.29
C PRO A 223 -1.26 18.94 -1.16
N TYR A 224 -1.50 18.08 -2.15
CA TYR A 224 -2.63 17.14 -2.14
C TYR A 224 -2.20 15.78 -1.61
N GLY A 225 -3.04 15.18 -0.77
CA GLY A 225 -2.90 13.79 -0.32
C GLY A 225 -4.12 12.96 -0.68
N ALA A 226 -3.89 11.69 -1.04
CA ALA A 226 -4.94 10.73 -1.33
C ALA A 226 -5.20 9.84 -0.10
N CYS A 227 -6.33 10.03 0.55
CA CYS A 227 -6.69 9.36 1.79
C CYS A 227 -7.77 8.30 1.56
N CYS A 228 -7.69 7.17 2.26
CA CYS A 228 -8.78 6.21 2.42
C CYS A 228 -8.48 5.27 3.59
N SER A 229 -9.44 4.41 3.96
CA SER A 229 -9.16 3.36 4.95
C SER A 229 -8.13 2.37 4.42
N GLU A 230 -7.30 1.88 5.33
CA GLU A 230 -6.18 0.99 5.07
C GLU A 230 -6.23 -0.19 6.07
N ILE A 231 -5.97 -1.39 5.59
CA ILE A 231 -5.96 -2.62 6.38
C ILE A 231 -4.65 -3.34 6.07
N ASP A 232 -3.66 -3.07 6.88
CA ASP A 232 -2.31 -3.59 6.77
C ASP A 232 -2.23 -4.99 7.31
N VAL A 233 -2.70 -5.94 6.50
CA VAL A 233 -2.69 -7.37 6.81
C VAL A 233 -1.29 -7.85 7.17
N TRP A 234 -0.28 -7.29 6.52
CA TRP A 234 1.10 -7.71 6.65
C TRP A 234 2.04 -6.55 6.35
N GLU A 235 2.60 -5.92 7.37
CA GLU A 235 3.81 -5.09 7.28
C GLU A 235 4.93 -5.87 7.94
N SER A 236 6.04 -6.10 7.25
CA SER A 236 7.00 -7.09 7.73
C SER A 236 8.40 -7.00 7.15
N ASN A 237 9.33 -7.62 7.86
CA ASN A 237 10.57 -8.15 7.31
C ASN A 237 10.88 -9.49 8.00
N ALA A 238 12.11 -9.97 7.93
CA ALA A 238 12.52 -11.23 8.57
C ALA A 238 12.68 -11.14 10.09
N HIS A 239 12.49 -9.96 10.69
CA HIS A 239 12.76 -9.67 12.11
C HIS A 239 11.49 -9.37 12.90
N ALA A 240 10.54 -8.65 12.28
CA ALA A 240 9.25 -8.31 12.88
C ALA A 240 8.14 -8.27 11.82
N PHE A 241 6.90 -8.30 12.31
CA PHE A 241 5.73 -7.95 11.51
C PHE A 241 4.68 -7.25 12.37
N ALA A 242 3.76 -6.56 11.71
CA ALA A 242 2.54 -6.01 12.29
C ALA A 242 1.32 -6.32 11.42
N PHE A 243 0.18 -6.55 12.06
CA PHE A 243 -1.14 -6.48 11.43
C PHE A 243 -1.87 -5.25 12.00
N THR A 244 -2.21 -4.29 11.13
CA THR A 244 -2.66 -2.96 11.55
C THR A 244 -3.88 -2.48 10.74
N PRO A 245 -5.09 -2.42 11.33
CA PRO A 245 -6.23 -1.74 10.72
C PRO A 245 -6.23 -0.23 11.00
N HIS A 246 -6.53 0.55 9.96
CA HIS A 246 -6.58 2.01 9.99
C HIS A 246 -7.95 2.53 9.49
N PRO A 247 -8.87 2.87 10.40
CA PRO A 247 -10.12 3.51 10.01
C PRO A 247 -9.91 4.99 9.64
N CYS A 248 -10.85 5.52 8.86
CA CYS A 248 -11.00 6.96 8.62
C CYS A 248 -12.45 7.37 8.87
N THR A 249 -12.67 8.61 9.31
CA THR A 249 -14.03 9.18 9.38
C THR A 249 -14.76 9.14 8.03
N ASP A 250 -14.01 9.23 6.93
CA ASP A 250 -14.44 8.88 5.57
C ASP A 250 -13.53 7.78 5.03
N ASN A 251 -14.00 6.52 5.08
CA ASN A 251 -13.20 5.36 4.69
C ASN A 251 -12.98 5.25 3.17
N LYS A 252 -13.78 5.92 2.34
CA LYS A 252 -13.62 5.88 0.88
C LYS A 252 -12.48 6.80 0.46
N TYR A 253 -11.97 6.60 -0.76
CA TYR A 253 -11.07 7.56 -1.40
C TYR A 253 -11.58 8.99 -1.26
N HIS A 254 -10.75 9.86 -0.71
CA HIS A 254 -10.99 11.29 -0.65
C HIS A 254 -9.66 12.05 -0.69
N VAL A 255 -9.73 13.31 -1.12
CA VAL A 255 -8.55 14.18 -1.23
C VAL A 255 -8.48 15.09 -0.02
N CYS A 256 -7.33 15.10 0.65
CA CYS A 256 -6.98 16.15 1.61
C CYS A 256 -6.07 17.19 0.93
N GLN A 257 -5.95 18.37 1.55
CA GLN A 257 -5.07 19.42 1.05
C GLN A 257 -4.37 20.13 2.22
N ASP A 258 -3.07 20.35 2.06
CA ASP A 258 -2.21 21.11 2.97
C ASP A 258 -2.36 20.65 4.43
N SER A 259 -2.73 21.56 5.34
CA SER A 259 -2.87 21.27 6.77
C SER A 259 -4.04 20.35 7.13
N ASN A 260 -4.90 20.02 6.17
CA ASN A 260 -5.98 19.05 6.37
C ASN A 260 -5.54 17.61 6.06
N CYS A 261 -4.27 17.42 5.66
CA CYS A 261 -3.66 16.10 5.52
C CYS A 261 -2.94 15.72 6.81
N GLY A 262 -3.15 14.48 7.26
CA GLY A 262 -2.36 13.82 8.29
C GLY A 262 -1.27 12.93 7.70
N GLY A 263 -0.79 12.00 8.52
CA GLY A 263 0.17 10.97 8.13
C GLY A 263 1.63 11.43 8.14
N THR A 264 2.48 10.62 7.51
CA THR A 264 3.94 10.82 7.48
C THR A 264 4.37 12.10 6.78
N TYR A 265 3.61 12.52 5.76
CA TYR A 265 3.98 13.65 4.90
C TYR A 265 3.39 14.99 5.35
N SER A 266 2.96 15.13 6.61
CA SER A 266 2.34 16.33 7.15
C SER A 266 3.02 16.82 8.43
N ASP A 267 2.81 18.10 8.75
CA ASP A 267 3.35 18.69 9.98
C ASP A 267 2.61 18.17 11.24
N ASP A 268 1.32 17.87 11.11
CA ASP A 268 0.53 17.20 12.14
C ASP A 268 0.09 15.83 11.61
N ARG A 269 0.68 14.77 12.17
CA ARG A 269 0.39 13.37 11.81
C ARG A 269 -1.09 13.00 11.98
N PHE A 270 -1.78 13.65 12.91
CA PHE A 270 -3.17 13.32 13.27
C PHE A 270 -4.18 14.32 12.71
N ALA A 271 -3.71 15.30 11.93
CA ALA A 271 -4.59 16.15 11.15
C ALA A 271 -5.37 15.32 10.10
N GLY A 272 -6.48 15.86 9.62
CA GLY A 272 -7.30 15.19 8.62
C GLY A 272 -8.23 14.13 9.19
N LYS A 273 -8.57 13.15 8.34
CA LYS A 273 -9.74 12.27 8.53
C LYS A 273 -9.38 10.82 8.89
N CYS A 274 -8.13 10.42 8.71
CA CYS A 274 -7.68 9.05 8.88
C CYS A 274 -6.87 8.85 10.17
N ASP A 275 -6.79 7.60 10.58
CA ASP A 275 -5.87 7.14 11.61
C ASP A 275 -4.57 6.63 10.99
N ALA A 276 -3.54 7.48 11.00
CA ALA A 276 -2.21 7.13 10.49
C ALA A 276 -1.44 6.15 11.41
N ASN A 277 -1.89 5.88 12.64
CA ASN A 277 -1.22 4.93 13.53
C ASN A 277 -1.88 3.56 13.50
N GLY A 278 -3.21 3.53 13.43
CA GLY A 278 -3.98 2.30 13.47
C GLY A 278 -3.89 1.61 14.83
N CYS A 279 -4.49 0.42 14.91
CA CYS A 279 -4.47 -0.43 16.09
C CYS A 279 -3.67 -1.71 15.81
N ASP A 280 -2.35 -1.64 15.93
CA ASP A 280 -1.44 -2.72 15.53
C ASP A 280 -1.41 -3.90 16.51
N ILE A 281 -1.17 -5.09 15.97
CA ILE A 281 -0.68 -6.24 16.72
C ILE A 281 0.69 -6.66 16.17
N ASN A 282 1.74 -6.32 16.91
CA ASN A 282 3.12 -6.76 16.65
C ASN A 282 3.55 -7.63 17.84
N PRO A 283 3.86 -8.94 17.64
CA PRO A 283 4.19 -9.85 18.73
C PRO A 283 5.35 -9.38 19.61
N TYR A 284 6.41 -8.82 19.01
CA TYR A 284 7.57 -8.31 19.75
C TYR A 284 7.17 -7.10 20.59
N ARG A 285 6.38 -6.17 20.01
CA ARG A 285 5.81 -5.01 20.71
C ARG A 285 4.94 -5.38 21.90
N LEU A 286 4.31 -6.54 21.83
CA LEU A 286 3.46 -7.10 22.87
C LEU A 286 4.23 -8.03 23.83
N GLY A 287 5.56 -8.05 23.75
CA GLY A 287 6.47 -8.72 24.68
C GLY A 287 6.82 -10.17 24.32
N ASN A 288 6.40 -10.67 23.15
CA ASN A 288 6.71 -12.02 22.67
C ASN A 288 7.91 -12.01 21.70
N THR A 289 9.12 -11.85 22.23
CA THR A 289 10.35 -11.61 21.44
C THR A 289 10.86 -12.83 20.67
N ASP A 290 10.46 -14.05 21.06
CA ASP A 290 10.90 -15.32 20.46
C ASP A 290 9.86 -15.95 19.50
N PHE A 291 8.79 -15.21 19.17
CA PHE A 291 7.72 -15.73 18.32
C PHE A 291 8.07 -15.72 16.83
N TYR A 292 8.56 -14.60 16.30
CA TYR A 292 8.76 -14.39 14.87
C TYR A 292 10.19 -13.94 14.56
N GLY A 293 10.83 -14.60 13.61
CA GLY A 293 12.18 -14.27 13.13
C GLY A 293 12.99 -15.51 12.72
N LYS A 294 14.24 -15.32 12.28
CA LYS A 294 15.07 -16.42 11.76
C LYS A 294 15.32 -17.47 12.86
N GLY A 295 14.82 -18.70 12.66
CA GLY A 295 14.92 -19.80 13.63
C GLY A 295 13.98 -19.74 14.82
N LYS A 296 13.03 -18.79 14.86
CA LYS A 296 12.02 -18.65 15.93
C LYS A 296 10.77 -19.51 15.66
N THR A 297 9.71 -19.35 16.46
CA THR A 297 8.46 -20.15 16.35
C THR A 297 7.87 -20.09 14.94
N VAL A 298 7.73 -18.88 14.39
CA VAL A 298 7.56 -18.63 12.96
C VAL A 298 8.94 -18.33 12.38
N ASP A 299 9.54 -19.32 11.73
CA ASP A 299 10.91 -19.24 11.21
C ASP A 299 10.94 -18.48 9.88
N THR A 300 11.36 -17.22 9.91
CA THR A 300 11.39 -16.36 8.71
C THR A 300 12.50 -16.69 7.73
N SER A 301 13.41 -17.62 8.07
CA SER A 301 14.42 -18.11 7.12
C SER A 301 13.84 -18.99 6.00
N LYS A 302 12.53 -19.28 6.06
CA LYS A 302 11.80 -20.13 5.11
C LYS A 302 10.44 -19.52 4.81
N LYS A 303 9.87 -19.91 3.67
CA LYS A 303 8.49 -19.61 3.32
C LYS A 303 7.50 -20.12 4.37
N PHE A 304 6.44 -19.35 4.62
CA PHE A 304 5.29 -19.72 5.46
C PHE A 304 3.99 -19.15 4.89
N THR A 305 2.86 -19.65 5.39
CA THR A 305 1.53 -19.11 5.08
C THR A 305 1.08 -18.17 6.19
N VAL A 306 0.50 -17.04 5.82
CA VAL A 306 -0.26 -16.14 6.72
C VAL A 306 -1.74 -16.29 6.40
N VAL A 307 -2.58 -16.34 7.44
CA VAL A 307 -4.04 -16.39 7.30
C VAL A 307 -4.66 -15.35 8.23
N THR A 308 -5.43 -14.42 7.67
CA THR A 308 -6.11 -13.35 8.41
C THR A 308 -7.61 -13.45 8.20
N ARG A 309 -8.38 -13.36 9.29
CA ARG A 309 -9.85 -13.38 9.30
C ARG A 309 -10.39 -12.04 9.75
N PHE A 310 -11.43 -11.58 9.07
CA PHE A 310 -12.06 -10.29 9.34
C PHE A 310 -13.49 -10.53 9.81
N GLU A 311 -13.67 -10.69 11.12
CA GLU A 311 -14.97 -10.95 11.73
C GLU A 311 -15.52 -9.69 12.41
N ARG A 312 -16.81 -9.73 12.77
CA ARG A 312 -17.49 -8.56 13.36
C ARG A 312 -16.90 -8.15 14.71
N ASP A 313 -16.48 -9.12 15.51
CA ASP A 313 -16.05 -8.88 16.89
C ASP A 313 -14.53 -9.00 17.09
N ALA A 314 -13.82 -9.58 16.11
CA ALA A 314 -12.38 -9.74 16.17
C ALA A 314 -11.75 -9.83 14.77
N LEU A 315 -10.54 -9.29 14.62
CA LEU A 315 -9.66 -9.63 13.51
C LEU A 315 -8.59 -10.58 14.05
N THR A 316 -8.48 -11.77 13.45
CA THR A 316 -7.53 -12.80 13.90
C THR A 316 -6.53 -13.12 12.81
N GLN A 317 -5.31 -13.45 13.22
CA GLN A 317 -4.27 -13.91 12.32
C GLN A 317 -3.64 -15.19 12.87
N PHE A 318 -3.24 -16.10 11.99
CA PHE A 318 -2.45 -17.28 12.34
C PHE A 318 -1.56 -17.68 11.16
N PHE A 319 -0.60 -18.55 11.43
CA PHE A 319 0.37 -19.00 10.44
C PHE A 319 0.22 -20.49 10.16
N VAL A 320 0.67 -20.90 8.98
CA VAL A 320 0.97 -22.31 8.68
C VAL A 320 2.42 -22.40 8.25
N GLN A 321 3.21 -23.16 8.99
CA GLN A 321 4.59 -23.47 8.63
C GLN A 321 4.86 -24.94 8.87
N ASN A 322 5.50 -25.60 7.90
CA ASN A 322 5.76 -27.06 7.96
C ASN A 322 4.48 -27.87 8.23
N ASN A 323 3.37 -27.49 7.61
CA ASN A 323 2.03 -28.07 7.81
C ASN A 323 1.50 -28.02 9.25
N LYS A 324 2.02 -27.11 10.10
CA LYS A 324 1.53 -26.89 11.45
C LYS A 324 0.92 -25.49 11.54
N ARG A 325 -0.27 -25.42 12.12
CA ARG A 325 -0.88 -24.16 12.55
C ARG A 325 -0.09 -23.58 13.72
N ILE A 326 0.17 -22.28 13.66
CA ILE A 326 0.82 -21.49 14.71
C ILE A 326 -0.09 -20.29 14.97
N ASP A 327 -0.70 -20.24 16.14
CA ASP A 327 -1.58 -19.12 16.53
C ASP A 327 -0.75 -17.94 17.05
N MET A 328 -1.32 -16.73 16.93
CA MET A 328 -0.74 -15.52 17.52
C MET A 328 -0.59 -15.68 19.05
N PRO A 329 0.54 -15.26 19.63
CA PRO A 329 0.73 -15.30 21.07
C PRO A 329 -0.12 -14.22 21.74
N VAL A 330 -0.47 -14.43 23.01
CA VAL A 330 -1.12 -13.40 23.82
C VAL A 330 -0.08 -12.39 24.32
N PRO A 331 -0.43 -11.11 24.51
CA PRO A 331 0.48 -10.12 25.08
C PRO A 331 1.01 -10.53 26.46
N THR A 332 2.28 -10.22 26.74
CA THR A 332 2.87 -10.41 28.08
C THR A 332 2.92 -9.11 28.89
N ILE A 333 2.48 -7.99 28.30
CA ILE A 333 2.44 -6.68 28.94
C ILE A 333 1.21 -6.56 29.85
N GLU A 334 1.42 -6.15 31.10
CA GLU A 334 0.36 -5.94 32.07
C GLU A 334 -0.66 -4.87 31.59
N GLY A 335 -1.95 -5.13 31.84
CA GLY A 335 -3.04 -4.22 31.45
C GLY A 335 -3.59 -4.46 30.03
N LEU A 336 -2.95 -5.29 29.21
CA LEU A 336 -3.49 -5.70 27.92
C LEU A 336 -4.38 -6.95 28.04
N PRO A 337 -5.47 -7.06 27.26
CA PRO A 337 -6.29 -8.27 27.22
C PRO A 337 -5.47 -9.48 26.76
N ALA A 338 -5.73 -10.66 27.35
CA ALA A 338 -5.05 -11.91 27.02
C ALA A 338 -5.59 -12.53 25.71
N THR A 339 -5.37 -11.85 24.59
CA THR A 339 -5.84 -12.24 23.25
C THR A 339 -4.80 -11.94 22.18
N GLY A 340 -4.60 -12.87 21.24
CA GLY A 340 -3.79 -12.66 20.02
C GLY A 340 -4.58 -12.07 18.85
N ALA A 341 -5.70 -11.41 19.15
CA ALA A 341 -6.64 -10.86 18.17
C ALA A 341 -6.85 -9.37 18.39
N ILE A 342 -7.12 -8.64 17.32
CA ILE A 342 -7.51 -7.23 17.38
C ILE A 342 -9.01 -7.17 17.66
N THR A 343 -9.39 -6.60 18.80
CA THR A 343 -10.77 -6.41 19.25
C THR A 343 -10.98 -4.96 19.70
N ALA A 344 -12.23 -4.53 19.89
CA ALA A 344 -12.52 -3.20 20.43
C ALA A 344 -11.88 -2.98 21.82
N GLU A 345 -11.88 -4.00 22.68
CA GLU A 345 -11.25 -3.95 24.00
C GLU A 345 -9.73 -3.82 23.89
N TYR A 346 -9.11 -4.61 23.02
CA TYR A 346 -7.67 -4.52 22.76
C TYR A 346 -7.29 -3.12 22.27
N CYS A 347 -7.99 -2.59 21.26
CA CYS A 347 -7.70 -1.26 20.71
C CYS A 347 -7.95 -0.15 21.72
N THR A 348 -8.88 -0.30 22.67
CA THR A 348 -9.04 0.69 23.75
C THR A 348 -7.84 0.66 24.71
N ASN A 349 -7.40 -0.54 25.09
CA ASN A 349 -6.40 -0.71 26.14
C ASN A 349 -4.96 -0.48 25.67
N VAL A 350 -4.64 -0.81 24.42
CA VAL A 350 -3.27 -0.71 23.88
C VAL A 350 -2.71 0.72 23.95
N PHE A 351 -3.51 1.73 23.57
CA PHE A 351 -3.06 3.13 23.64
C PHE A 351 -2.92 3.64 25.08
N ASN A 352 -3.75 3.17 26.00
CA ASN A 352 -3.66 3.53 27.42
C ASN A 352 -2.37 2.95 28.04
N VAL A 353 -2.08 1.67 27.78
CA VAL A 353 -0.90 0.97 28.34
C VAL A 353 0.39 1.50 27.73
N PHE A 354 0.42 1.74 26.42
CA PHE A 354 1.61 2.27 25.73
C PHE A 354 1.74 3.79 25.81
N ASN A 355 0.75 4.48 26.41
CA ASN A 355 0.71 5.94 26.50
C ASN A 355 0.94 6.61 25.13
N ASP A 356 0.21 6.12 24.14
CA ASP A 356 0.17 6.65 22.78
C ASP A 356 -1.15 7.38 22.53
N ARG A 357 -1.17 8.31 21.59
CA ARG A 357 -2.41 9.00 21.21
C ARG A 357 -3.37 8.01 20.56
N ASN A 358 -4.57 7.89 21.12
CA ASN A 358 -5.61 6.99 20.61
C ASN A 358 -6.38 7.62 19.43
N ARG A 359 -5.69 7.73 18.30
CA ARG A 359 -6.30 8.24 17.07
C ARG A 359 -7.40 7.32 16.54
N PHE A 360 -7.27 6.01 16.78
CA PHE A 360 -8.26 4.99 16.43
C PHE A 360 -9.66 5.35 16.95
N GLU A 361 -9.79 5.64 18.25
CA GLU A 361 -11.07 6.06 18.84
C GLU A 361 -11.50 7.47 18.39
N GLU A 362 -10.57 8.40 18.19
CA GLU A 362 -10.88 9.76 17.71
C GLU A 362 -11.58 9.78 16.34
N VAL A 363 -11.31 8.80 15.46
CA VAL A 363 -11.95 8.69 14.14
C VAL A 363 -13.17 7.78 14.11
N GLY A 364 -13.62 7.29 15.27
CA GLY A 364 -14.83 6.47 15.43
C GLY A 364 -14.59 5.01 15.80
N GLY A 365 -13.35 4.64 16.10
CA GLY A 365 -12.97 3.37 16.73
C GLY A 365 -13.44 2.13 15.97
N TRP A 366 -13.83 1.11 16.72
CA TRP A 366 -14.25 -0.19 16.17
C TRP A 366 -15.40 -0.07 15.16
N SER A 367 -16.37 0.81 15.41
CA SER A 367 -17.51 1.00 14.50
C SER A 367 -17.05 1.49 13.13
N GLN A 368 -16.08 2.41 13.09
CA GLN A 368 -15.56 2.94 11.84
C GLN A 368 -14.69 1.92 11.09
N LEU A 369 -13.94 1.09 11.82
CA LEU A 369 -13.21 -0.04 11.25
C LEU A 369 -14.15 -1.08 10.63
N GLN A 370 -15.26 -1.42 11.30
CA GLN A 370 -16.25 -2.36 10.76
C GLN A 370 -16.88 -1.85 9.46
N GLN A 371 -17.08 -0.53 9.34
CA GLN A 371 -17.50 0.10 8.09
C GLN A 371 -16.42 -0.02 7.00
N ALA A 372 -15.15 0.22 7.35
CA ALA A 372 -14.03 0.08 6.41
C ALA A 372 -13.95 -1.35 5.84
N LEU A 373 -13.98 -2.36 6.70
CA LEU A 373 -13.91 -3.78 6.31
C LEU A 373 -15.07 -4.22 5.39
N SER A 374 -16.18 -3.48 5.42
CA SER A 374 -17.36 -3.74 4.57
C SER A 374 -17.27 -3.07 3.20
N LEU A 375 -16.27 -2.20 2.98
CA LEU A 375 -16.02 -1.59 1.68
C LEU A 375 -15.30 -2.57 0.73
N PRO A 376 -15.52 -2.43 -0.59
CA PRO A 376 -14.63 -3.02 -1.58
C PRO A 376 -13.25 -2.36 -1.51
N MET A 377 -12.19 -3.15 -1.37
CA MET A 377 -10.80 -2.71 -1.29
C MET A 377 -9.93 -3.40 -2.34
N VAL A 378 -8.82 -2.77 -2.70
CA VAL A 378 -7.81 -3.29 -3.63
C VAL A 378 -6.70 -3.95 -2.83
N LEU A 379 -6.26 -5.14 -3.28
CA LEU A 379 -5.08 -5.81 -2.73
C LEU A 379 -3.81 -5.16 -3.26
N VAL A 380 -2.92 -4.77 -2.35
CA VAL A 380 -1.61 -4.17 -2.61
C VAL A 380 -0.50 -5.11 -2.15
N MET A 381 0.59 -5.17 -2.91
CA MET A 381 1.83 -5.91 -2.60
C MET A 381 3.00 -4.98 -2.87
N SER A 382 3.89 -4.76 -1.89
CA SER A 382 4.98 -3.81 -2.01
C SER A 382 6.26 -4.24 -1.32
N ILE A 383 7.34 -3.54 -1.66
CA ILE A 383 8.64 -3.60 -1.00
C ILE A 383 9.21 -2.19 -0.99
N TRP A 384 9.66 -1.70 0.16
CA TRP A 384 10.16 -0.33 0.33
C TRP A 384 11.03 -0.17 1.59
N ASP A 385 11.74 0.95 1.65
CA ASP A 385 12.48 1.46 2.80
C ASP A 385 11.92 2.83 3.22
N ASP A 386 12.05 3.17 4.50
CA ASP A 386 11.42 4.35 5.07
C ASP A 386 12.40 5.50 5.27
N HIS A 387 12.23 6.55 4.47
CA HIS A 387 13.05 7.74 4.48
C HIS A 387 12.74 8.70 5.66
N TYR A 388 11.68 8.46 6.42
CA TYR A 388 11.25 9.31 7.53
C TYR A 388 11.60 8.73 8.90
N SER A 389 11.42 7.42 9.07
CA SER A 389 11.62 6.77 10.37
C SER A 389 12.47 5.50 10.28
N ASN A 390 13.12 5.23 9.15
CA ASN A 390 14.07 4.13 8.98
C ASN A 390 13.50 2.75 9.30
N MET A 391 12.17 2.59 9.19
CA MET A 391 11.42 1.39 9.55
C MET A 391 11.46 1.02 11.04
N LEU A 392 12.00 1.89 11.89
CA LEU A 392 12.14 1.63 13.32
C LEU A 392 10.79 1.36 14.00
N TRP A 393 9.71 1.96 13.49
CA TRP A 393 8.33 1.74 13.95
C TRP A 393 7.81 0.32 13.72
N LEU A 394 8.51 -0.48 12.93
CA LEU A 394 8.19 -1.89 12.66
C LEU A 394 9.13 -2.83 13.41
N ASP A 395 10.44 -2.61 13.32
CA ASP A 395 11.44 -3.64 13.61
C ASP A 395 12.47 -3.29 14.69
N SER A 396 12.38 -2.11 15.30
CA SER A 396 13.32 -1.65 16.32
C SER A 396 12.62 -1.01 17.51
N VAL A 397 13.33 -0.20 18.29
CA VAL A 397 12.75 0.66 19.31
C VAL A 397 12.28 1.97 18.68
N TYR A 398 10.98 2.26 18.78
CA TYR A 398 10.39 3.47 18.23
C TYR A 398 9.20 4.03 19.05
N PRO A 399 9.17 5.35 19.25
CA PRO A 399 10.24 6.31 18.89
C PRO A 399 11.48 6.09 19.78
N PRO A 400 12.71 6.32 19.29
CA PRO A 400 13.94 5.96 20.01
C PRO A 400 14.02 6.51 21.43
N GLU A 401 13.50 7.72 21.66
CA GLU A 401 13.46 8.37 22.98
C GLU A 401 12.56 7.70 24.02
N LYS A 402 11.69 6.75 23.59
CA LYS A 402 10.82 5.96 24.48
C LYS A 402 11.42 4.61 24.86
N GLU A 403 12.71 4.35 24.59
CA GLU A 403 13.36 3.09 24.94
C GLU A 403 13.12 2.69 26.42
N GLY A 404 12.85 1.39 26.63
CA GLY A 404 12.57 0.83 27.95
C GLY A 404 11.12 1.03 28.44
N THR A 405 10.26 1.69 27.67
CA THR A 405 8.82 1.81 27.98
C THR A 405 7.98 0.78 27.22
N PRO A 406 6.82 0.36 27.76
CA PRO A 406 5.90 -0.54 27.06
C PRO A 406 5.53 -0.04 25.67
N GLY A 407 5.61 -0.92 24.67
CA GLY A 407 5.25 -0.62 23.29
C GLY A 407 6.34 0.11 22.49
N ALA A 408 7.48 0.46 23.10
CA ALA A 408 8.58 1.10 22.39
C ALA A 408 9.37 0.10 21.53
N ALA A 409 9.73 -1.08 22.06
CA ALA A 409 10.47 -2.10 21.31
C ALA A 409 9.54 -2.92 20.41
N ARG A 410 9.87 -3.09 19.12
CA ARG A 410 8.97 -3.63 18.07
C ARG A 410 9.61 -4.72 17.22
N GLY A 411 10.92 -4.90 17.35
CA GLY A 411 11.68 -5.99 16.78
C GLY A 411 13.09 -6.02 17.38
N ASP A 412 13.94 -6.89 16.84
CA ASP A 412 15.31 -7.08 17.29
C ASP A 412 16.35 -6.27 16.49
N CYS A 413 15.91 -5.39 15.59
CA CYS A 413 16.80 -4.57 14.80
C CYS A 413 17.42 -3.41 15.62
N PRO A 414 18.70 -3.06 15.38
CA PRO A 414 19.33 -1.88 15.97
C PRO A 414 18.66 -0.56 15.58
N GLN A 415 18.70 0.45 16.47
CA GLN A 415 18.15 1.79 16.21
C GLN A 415 18.88 2.58 15.11
N ASP A 416 20.13 2.19 14.77
CA ASP A 416 20.93 2.80 13.70
C ASP A 416 20.75 2.09 12.34
N SER A 417 19.88 1.09 12.26
CA SER A 417 19.54 0.42 11.00
C SER A 417 18.52 1.21 10.16
N GLY A 418 18.28 0.77 8.93
CA GLY A 418 17.21 1.31 8.07
C GLY A 418 17.44 2.68 7.46
N VAL A 419 18.65 3.23 7.56
CA VAL A 419 19.06 4.38 6.75
C VAL A 419 18.99 3.98 5.26
N PRO A 420 18.15 4.64 4.42
CA PRO A 420 17.90 4.22 3.03
C PRO A 420 19.16 3.92 2.24
N SER A 421 20.09 4.88 2.17
CA SER A 421 21.34 4.74 1.43
C SER A 421 22.22 3.57 1.90
N GLU A 422 22.14 3.20 3.19
CA GLU A 422 22.88 2.08 3.73
C GLU A 422 22.20 0.76 3.37
N VAL A 423 20.90 0.61 3.61
CA VAL A 423 20.17 -0.63 3.30
C VAL A 423 20.11 -0.92 1.81
N GLU A 424 19.96 0.09 0.96
CA GLU A 424 20.05 -0.03 -0.50
C GLU A 424 21.40 -0.57 -0.96
N SER A 425 22.48 -0.20 -0.27
CA SER A 425 23.84 -0.61 -0.60
C SER A 425 24.21 -1.99 -0.03
N GLN A 426 23.75 -2.29 1.19
CA GLN A 426 24.07 -3.53 1.92
C GLN A 426 23.19 -4.69 1.47
N HIS A 427 21.92 -4.43 1.15
CA HIS A 427 20.93 -5.44 0.80
C HIS A 427 20.25 -5.20 -0.56
N PRO A 428 20.98 -4.86 -1.65
CA PRO A 428 20.36 -4.56 -2.95
C PRO A 428 19.61 -5.76 -3.53
N GLY A 429 20.01 -6.98 -3.15
CA GLY A 429 19.38 -8.23 -3.57
C GLY A 429 18.16 -8.65 -2.75
N ALA A 430 17.79 -7.90 -1.71
CA ALA A 430 16.61 -8.20 -0.89
C ALA A 430 15.38 -8.33 -1.81
N THR A 431 14.64 -9.41 -1.60
CA THR A 431 13.52 -9.80 -2.45
C THR A 431 12.44 -10.42 -1.57
N VAL A 432 11.20 -9.98 -1.80
CA VAL A 432 10.02 -10.68 -1.29
C VAL A 432 9.35 -11.47 -2.41
N VAL A 433 8.83 -12.65 -2.08
CA VAL A 433 8.00 -13.46 -2.96
C VAL A 433 6.63 -13.66 -2.34
N TRP A 434 5.62 -13.04 -2.95
CA TRP A 434 4.21 -13.21 -2.64
C TRP A 434 3.65 -14.34 -3.48
N SER A 435 2.97 -15.32 -2.89
CA SER A 435 2.43 -16.44 -3.66
C SER A 435 1.18 -17.06 -3.06
N ASN A 436 0.50 -17.91 -3.84
CA ASN A 436 -0.62 -18.74 -3.38
C ASN A 436 -1.69 -17.92 -2.64
N ILE A 437 -2.08 -16.78 -3.21
CA ILE A 437 -3.14 -15.93 -2.65
C ILE A 437 -4.47 -16.70 -2.70
N ARG A 438 -5.19 -16.71 -1.57
CA ARG A 438 -6.48 -17.36 -1.36
C ARG A 438 -7.42 -16.42 -0.64
N PHE A 439 -8.67 -16.37 -1.06
CA PHE A 439 -9.69 -15.54 -0.42
C PHE A 439 -11.06 -16.23 -0.46
N GLY A 440 -11.79 -16.19 0.65
CA GLY A 440 -13.14 -16.76 0.76
C GLY A 440 -13.72 -16.60 2.16
N PRO A 441 -14.88 -17.22 2.46
CA PRO A 441 -15.46 -17.20 3.79
C PRO A 441 -14.47 -17.69 4.87
N VAL A 442 -14.63 -17.22 6.11
CA VAL A 442 -13.79 -17.66 7.23
C VAL A 442 -13.67 -19.19 7.32
N GLY A 443 -12.44 -19.68 7.42
CA GLY A 443 -12.14 -21.12 7.49
C GLY A 443 -12.18 -21.86 6.16
N SER A 444 -12.14 -21.14 5.02
CA SER A 444 -12.16 -21.76 3.69
C SER A 444 -10.79 -21.89 3.03
N THR A 445 -9.78 -21.10 3.44
CA THR A 445 -8.54 -20.97 2.65
C THR A 445 -7.46 -22.01 2.94
N VAL A 446 -7.52 -22.65 4.11
CA VAL A 446 -6.54 -23.64 4.57
C VAL A 446 -7.21 -24.84 5.25
N ASN A 447 -6.54 -25.99 5.23
CA ASN A 447 -6.93 -27.22 5.94
C ASN A 447 -5.84 -27.57 6.95
N VAL A 448 -5.85 -26.92 8.12
CA VAL A 448 -4.90 -27.14 9.21
C VAL A 448 -5.57 -27.11 10.58
#